data_AF-A0A1H0LLS6-F1
#
_entry.id   AF-A0A1H0LLS6-F1
#
_cell.length_a   1.000
_cell.length_b   1.000
_cell.length_c   1.000
_cell.angle_alpha   90.00
_cell.angle_beta   90.00
_cell.angle_gamma   90.00
#
_symmetry.space_group_name_H-M   'P 1'
#
loop_
_entity.id
_entity.type
_entity.pdbx_description
1 polymer ?
#
loop_
_entity_poly.entity_id
_entity_poly.type
_entity_poly.pdbx_seq_one_letter_code
_entity_poly.pdbx_strand_id
1 'polypeptide(L)'
;MNISYQLFKDVIEEEFSDVECHCYLNPDQTATLLLRLNDFKRSNHVIPSIDFRSASYRELSLLIIDIRKQLDELEACGNIRLQA
;
A
#
# COMPACT_ATOMS: atom_id res chain seq x y z
N MET A 1 -6.91 -12.95 -16.03
CA MET A 1 -5.78 -12.09 -16.45
C MET A 1 -4.88 -11.97 -15.24
N ASN A 2 -3.62 -12.40 -15.34
CA ASN A 2 -2.66 -12.23 -14.24
C ASN A 2 -2.15 -10.78 -14.28
N ILE A 3 -2.13 -10.09 -13.14
CA ILE A 3 -1.59 -8.74 -13.04
C ILE A 3 -0.06 -8.85 -13.04
N SER A 4 0.63 -8.10 -13.90
CA SER A 4 2.09 -8.05 -13.88
C SER A 4 2.56 -7.27 -12.66
N TYR A 5 3.74 -7.61 -12.13
CA TYR A 5 4.31 -6.86 -11.00
C TYR A 5 4.44 -5.37 -11.31
N GLN A 6 4.86 -5.01 -12.53
CA GLN A 6 4.98 -3.61 -12.94
C GLN A 6 3.64 -2.88 -12.88
N LEU A 7 2.57 -3.49 -13.41
CA LEU A 7 1.23 -2.90 -13.35
C LEU A 7 0.73 -2.78 -11.90
N PHE A 8 0.94 -3.80 -11.09
CA PHE A 8 0.60 -3.78 -9.67
C PHE A 8 1.32 -2.64 -8.95
N LYS A 9 2.64 -2.53 -9.17
CA LYS A 9 3.49 -1.50 -8.58
C LYS A 9 3.00 -0.10 -8.96
N ASP A 10 2.81 0.15 -10.25
CA ASP A 10 2.43 1.48 -10.76
C ASP A 10 1.07 1.90 -10.18
N VAL A 11 0.07 1.01 -10.17
CA VAL A 11 -1.25 1.31 -9.62
C VAL A 11 -1.18 1.58 -8.11
N ILE A 12 -0.46 0.77 -7.35
CA ILE A 12 -0.38 0.95 -5.89
C ILE A 12 0.39 2.23 -5.54
N GLU A 13 1.54 2.49 -6.16
CA GLU A 13 2.33 3.69 -5.87
C GLU A 13 1.60 4.98 -6.32
N GLU A 14 0.79 4.92 -7.38
CA GLU A 14 -0.07 6.04 -7.80
C GLU A 14 -1.22 6.30 -6.81
N GLU A 15 -1.92 5.25 -6.36
CA GLU A 15 -3.07 5.36 -5.45
C GLU A 15 -2.72 5.88 -4.06
N PHE A 16 -1.47 5.66 -3.63
CA PHE A 16 -0.92 6.12 -2.35
C PHE A 16 0.15 7.21 -2.53
N SER A 17 0.06 7.99 -3.60
CA SER A 17 1.01 9.08 -3.91
C SER A 17 0.98 10.25 -2.91
N ASP A 18 -0.08 10.34 -2.09
CA ASP A 18 -0.23 11.25 -0.95
C ASP A 18 0.67 10.87 0.25
N VAL A 19 1.17 9.63 0.28
CA VAL A 19 2.16 9.15 1.24
C VAL A 19 3.43 8.67 0.53
N GLU A 20 4.54 8.58 1.25
CA GLU A 20 5.74 7.99 0.66
C GLU A 20 5.58 6.46 0.60
N CYS A 21 4.98 5.96 -0.49
CA CYS A 21 4.71 4.54 -0.76
C CYS A 21 5.78 3.92 -1.66
N HIS A 22 6.35 2.79 -1.23
CA HIS A 22 7.29 2.00 -2.01
C HIS A 22 6.84 0.53 -2.07
N CYS A 23 6.77 -0.03 -3.28
CA CYS A 23 6.39 -1.43 -3.49
C CYS A 23 7.59 -2.27 -3.94
N TYR A 24 7.90 -3.32 -3.19
CA TYR A 24 9.03 -4.23 -3.46
C TYR A 24 8.55 -5.62 -3.88
N LEU A 25 9.21 -6.23 -4.88
CA LEU A 25 9.01 -7.63 -5.23
C LEU A 25 9.87 -8.52 -4.33
N ASN A 26 9.23 -9.48 -3.66
CA ASN A 26 9.89 -10.45 -2.80
C ASN A 26 10.43 -11.64 -3.63
N PRO A 27 11.43 -12.39 -3.11
CA PRO A 27 11.97 -13.57 -3.79
C PRO A 27 10.93 -14.67 -4.08
N ASP A 28 9.91 -14.79 -3.24
CA ASP A 28 8.79 -15.74 -3.38
C ASP A 28 7.70 -15.29 -4.37
N GLN A 29 7.96 -14.20 -5.10
CA GLN A 29 7.06 -13.58 -6.08
C GLN A 29 5.79 -12.97 -5.48
N THR A 30 5.79 -12.66 -4.18
CA THR A 30 4.82 -11.75 -3.55
C THR A 30 5.34 -10.32 -3.53
N ALA A 31 4.50 -9.34 -3.21
CA ALA A 31 4.89 -7.94 -3.04
C ALA A 31 4.87 -7.50 -1.58
N THR A 32 5.75 -6.58 -1.20
CA THR A 32 5.73 -5.90 0.09
C THR A 32 5.52 -4.41 -0.14
N LEU A 33 4.53 -3.81 0.53
CA LEU A 33 4.32 -2.37 0.52
C LEU A 33 4.95 -1.76 1.77
N LEU A 34 5.70 -0.68 1.57
CA LEU A 34 6.24 0.17 2.62
C LEU A 34 5.63 1.55 2.47
N LEU A 35 4.79 1.92 3.43
CA LEU A 35 4.16 3.23 3.51
C LEU A 35 4.86 4.00 4.61
N ARG A 36 5.58 5.06 4.26
CA ARG A 36 6.13 5.98 5.25
C ARG A 36 5.12 7.09 5.50
N LEU A 37 4.68 7.13 6.75
CA LEU A 37 3.64 8.02 7.21
C LEU A 37 4.25 9.37 7.56
N ASN A 38 3.57 10.45 7.20
CA ASN A 38 3.94 11.82 7.57
C ASN A 38 3.52 12.16 9.01
N ASP A 39 3.81 11.25 9.95
CA ASP A 39 3.62 11.50 11.38
C ASP A 39 4.84 12.16 12.04
N PHE A 40 4.69 12.58 13.30
CA PHE A 40 5.77 13.16 14.09
C PHE A 40 7.00 12.23 14.24
N LYS A 41 6.81 10.92 14.06
CA LYS A 41 7.86 9.90 14.24
C LYS A 41 8.42 9.39 12.93
N ARG A 42 7.89 9.84 11.78
CA ARG A 42 8.09 9.26 10.44
C ARG A 42 8.02 7.73 10.46
N SER A 43 6.92 7.21 11.02
CA SER A 43 6.72 5.77 11.16
C SER A 43 6.56 5.09 9.81
N ASN A 44 6.99 3.83 9.76
CA ASN A 44 6.85 2.97 8.59
C ASN A 44 5.73 1.97 8.86
N HIS A 45 4.73 1.92 7.98
CA HIS A 45 3.73 0.88 7.93
C HIS A 45 4.10 -0.11 6.82
N VAL A 46 4.21 -1.39 7.18
CA VAL A 46 4.67 -2.43 6.26
C VAL A 46 3.56 -3.45 6.06
N ILE A 47 3.22 -3.71 4.80
CA ILE A 47 2.25 -4.73 4.40
C ILE A 47 3.01 -5.79 3.62
N PRO A 48 3.36 -6.92 4.28
CA PRO A 48 4.18 -7.94 3.67
C PRO A 48 3.34 -8.92 2.84
N SER A 49 4.01 -9.64 1.93
CA SER A 49 3.53 -10.88 1.31
C SER A 49 2.19 -10.79 0.56
N ILE A 50 1.97 -9.70 -0.19
CA ILE A 50 0.79 -9.52 -1.03
C ILE A 50 0.90 -10.40 -2.28
N ASP A 51 -0.03 -11.35 -2.44
CA ASP A 51 -0.12 -12.14 -3.66
C ASP A 51 -0.92 -11.39 -4.74
N PHE A 52 -0.21 -10.72 -5.64
CA PHE A 52 -0.80 -9.98 -6.76
C PHE A 52 -1.00 -10.86 -8.01
N ARG A 53 -0.36 -12.04 -8.09
CA ARG A 53 -0.32 -12.84 -9.33
C ARG A 53 -1.66 -13.48 -9.64
N SER A 54 -2.35 -13.94 -8.60
CA SER A 54 -3.71 -14.47 -8.68
C SER A 54 -4.78 -13.40 -8.48
N ALA A 55 -4.41 -12.18 -8.10
CA ALA A 55 -5.36 -11.13 -7.79
C ALA A 55 -6.10 -10.67 -9.05
N SER A 56 -7.42 -10.67 -8.96
CA SER A 56 -8.32 -9.94 -9.83
C SER A 56 -8.25 -8.44 -9.55
N TYR A 57 -8.71 -7.63 -10.51
CA TYR A 57 -8.86 -6.18 -10.28
C TYR A 57 -9.76 -5.86 -9.09
N ARG A 58 -10.77 -6.69 -8.82
CA ARG A 58 -11.63 -6.53 -7.65
C ARG A 58 -10.85 -6.74 -6.35
N GLU A 59 -10.01 -7.76 -6.27
CA GLU A 59 -9.18 -8.01 -5.09
C GLU A 59 -8.16 -6.89 -4.88
N LEU A 60 -7.59 -6.36 -5.97
CA LEU A 60 -6.71 -5.20 -5.90
C LEU A 60 -7.45 -3.95 -5.38
N SER A 61 -8.66 -3.67 -5.85
CA SER A 61 -9.47 -2.56 -5.34
C SER A 61 -9.82 -2.74 -3.86
N LEU A 62 -10.14 -3.97 -3.42
CA LEU A 62 -10.42 -4.25 -2.02
C LEU A 62 -9.17 -4.04 -1.15
N LEU A 63 -8.01 -4.49 -1.62
CA LEU A 63 -6.73 -4.21 -0.96
C LEU A 63 -6.49 -2.71 -0.79
N ILE A 64 -6.66 -1.91 -1.84
CA ILE A 64 -6.49 -0.45 -1.77
C ILE A 64 -7.44 0.17 -0.74
N ILE A 65 -8.73 -0.25 -0.75
CA ILE A 65 -9.73 0.22 0.22
C ILE A 65 -9.32 -0.14 1.65
N ASP A 66 -8.89 -1.38 1.88
CA ASP A 66 -8.50 -1.85 3.21
C ASP A 66 -7.25 -1.10 3.72
N ILE A 67 -6.28 -0.83 2.86
CA ILE A 67 -5.09 -0.04 3.21
C ILE A 67 -5.48 1.40 3.54
N ARG A 68 -6.29 2.06 2.71
CA ARG A 68 -6.78 3.43 2.99
C ARG A 68 -7.51 3.48 4.32
N LYS A 69 -8.40 2.53 4.59
CA LYS A 69 -9.11 2.46 5.86
C LYS A 69 -8.16 2.31 7.05
N GLN A 70 -7.12 1.49 6.94
CA GLN A 70 -6.09 1.39 7.99
C GLN A 70 -5.35 2.72 8.20
N LEU A 71 -5.02 3.43 7.11
CA LEU A 71 -4.38 4.75 7.19
C LEU A 71 -5.30 5.80 7.85
N ASP A 72 -6.59 5.82 7.49
CA ASP A 72 -7.60 6.70 8.08
C ASP A 72 -7.77 6.42 9.59
N GLU A 73 -7.78 5.14 10.00
CA GLU A 73 -7.83 4.75 11.41
C GLU A 73 -6.57 5.20 12.17
N LEU A 74 -5.40 5.12 11.54
CA LEU A 74 -4.14 5.60 12.11
C LEU A 74 -4.11 7.14 12.26
N GLU A 75 -4.68 7.87 11.30
CA GLU A 75 -4.86 9.32 11.36
C GLU A 75 -5.88 9.72 12.46
N ALA A 76 -7.03 9.06 12.51
CA ALA A 76 -8.10 9.34 13.47
C ALA A 76 -7.69 9.05 14.94
N CYS A 77 -6.80 8.08 15.18
CA CYS A 77 -6.21 7.85 16.50
C CYS A 77 -5.20 8.93 16.95
N GLY A 78 -5.00 9.99 16.15
CA GLY A 78 -4.38 11.24 16.59
C GLY A 78 -2.86 11.32 16.43
N ASN A 79 -2.24 10.46 15.62
CA ASN A 79 -0.77 10.45 15.47
C ASN A 79 -0.26 10.94 14.12
N ILE A 80 -1.08 11.12 13.08
CA ILE A 80 -0.60 11.32 11.69
C ILE A 80 -1.41 12.42 11.02
N ARG A 81 -0.78 13.26 10.18
CA ARG A 81 -1.47 14.11 9.20
C ARG A 81 -1.07 13.61 7.83
N LEU A 82 -1.98 12.98 7.11
CA LEU A 82 -1.79 12.63 5.71
C LEU A 82 -2.08 13.92 4.93
N GLN A 83 -1.05 14.72 4.64
CA GLN A 83 -1.27 16.00 3.96
C GLN A 83 -1.84 15.74 2.56
N ALA A 84 -3.01 16.36 2.32
CA ALA A 84 -3.67 16.48 1.02
C ALA A 84 -2.87 17.27 -0.01
#